data_AF-A0A7C2Z6L0-F1
#
_entry.id   AF-A0A7C2Z6L0-F1
#
_cell.length_a   1.000
_cell.length_b   1.000
_cell.length_c   1.000
_cell.angle_alpha   90.00
_cell.angle_beta   90.00
_cell.angle_gamma   90.00
#
_symmetry.space_group_name_H-M   'P 1'
#
loop_
_entity.id
_entity.type
_entity.pdbx_description
1 polymer ?
#
loop_
_entity_poly.entity_id
_entity_poly.type
_entity_poly.pdbx_seq_one_letter_code
_entity_poly.pdbx_strand_id
1 'polypeptide(L)'
;MKGWERYIGVDPEICFGRPFLKSSGVPVWAVLSMLAAGVPIEQVKEEYQVNDDELLAIFAWAAHLARRKRVSLKTRRRLKSLPVAP
;
A
#
# COMPACT_ATOMS: atom_id res chain seq x y z
N MET A 1 -5.11 -14.17 0.12
CA MET A 1 -5.58 -13.20 -0.90
C MET A 1 -4.42 -12.89 -1.82
N LYS A 2 -4.45 -13.49 -3.01
CA LYS A 2 -3.63 -13.14 -4.18
C LYS A 2 -4.59 -12.54 -5.21
N GLY A 3 -4.14 -11.55 -5.97
CA GLY A 3 -4.99 -10.79 -6.90
C GLY A 3 -4.40 -9.46 -7.35
N TRP A 4 -3.38 -8.95 -6.63
CA TRP A 4 -2.65 -7.74 -6.99
C TRP A 4 -1.54 -7.97 -8.03
N GLU A 5 -1.09 -9.22 -8.21
CA GLU A 5 0.02 -9.60 -9.12
C GLU A 5 -0.25 -9.22 -10.59
N ARG A 6 -1.52 -9.03 -10.98
CA ARG A 6 -1.88 -8.54 -12.33
C ARG A 6 -1.60 -7.06 -12.54
N TYR A 7 -1.74 -6.23 -11.49
CA TYR A 7 -1.59 -4.77 -11.57
C TYR A 7 -0.24 -4.27 -11.05
N ILE A 8 0.38 -5.00 -10.10
CA ILE A 8 1.63 -4.57 -9.46
C ILE A 8 2.79 -5.42 -9.97
N GLY A 9 3.80 -4.75 -10.49
CA GLY A 9 5.09 -5.32 -10.89
C GLY A 9 6.18 -5.04 -9.86
N VAL A 10 7.23 -5.85 -9.89
CA VAL A 10 8.48 -5.61 -9.18
C VAL A 10 9.60 -5.99 -10.14
N ASP A 11 10.49 -5.04 -10.43
CA ASP A 11 11.58 -5.24 -11.38
C ASP A 11 12.83 -4.52 -10.81
N PRO A 12 14.00 -5.19 -10.70
CA PRO A 12 15.23 -4.54 -10.22
C PRO A 12 15.66 -3.32 -11.05
N GLU A 13 15.35 -3.32 -12.35
CA GLU A 13 15.73 -2.27 -13.29
C GLU A 13 14.74 -1.10 -13.28
N ILE A 14 13.51 -1.31 -12.77
CA ILE A 14 12.44 -0.31 -12.71
C ILE A 14 12.16 0.07 -11.25
N CYS A 15 12.16 1.36 -10.93
CA CYS A 15 11.91 1.85 -9.56
C CYS A 15 12.83 1.22 -8.49
N PHE A 16 14.05 0.78 -8.85
CA PHE A 16 15.03 0.17 -7.95
C PHE A 16 14.50 -1.08 -7.22
N GLY A 17 13.75 -1.95 -7.91
CA GLY A 17 13.16 -3.13 -7.29
C GLY A 17 11.98 -2.83 -6.36
N ARG A 18 11.47 -1.59 -6.36
CA ARG A 18 10.26 -1.22 -5.61
C ARG A 18 9.02 -1.59 -6.42
N PRO A 19 7.92 -1.95 -5.75
CA PRO A 19 6.65 -2.22 -6.39
C PRO A 19 6.12 -0.99 -7.15
N PHE A 20 5.66 -1.22 -8.38
CA PHE A 20 5.09 -0.19 -9.25
C PHE A 20 3.82 -0.71 -9.93
N LEU A 21 2.94 0.19 -10.34
CA LEU A 21 1.77 -0.14 -11.17
C LEU A 21 2.21 -0.43 -12.60
N LYS A 22 1.80 -1.57 -13.16
CA LYS A 22 2.19 -1.98 -14.52
C LYS A 22 1.61 -1.08 -15.62
N SER A 23 0.48 -0.43 -15.36
CA SER A 23 -0.20 0.46 -16.31
C SER A 23 0.51 1.79 -16.48
N SER A 24 0.84 2.44 -15.37
CA SER A 24 1.37 3.81 -15.34
C SER A 24 2.85 3.89 -14.95
N GLY A 25 3.45 2.83 -14.41
CA GLY A 25 4.80 2.87 -13.84
C GLY A 25 4.87 3.60 -12.49
N VAL A 26 3.73 4.06 -11.96
CA VAL A 26 3.69 4.82 -10.71
C VAL A 26 4.12 3.92 -9.54
N PRO A 27 5.06 4.37 -8.68
CA PRO A 27 5.47 3.60 -7.52
C PRO A 27 4.32 3.44 -6.52
N VAL A 28 4.10 2.23 -6.03
CA VAL A 28 3.02 1.93 -5.07
C VAL A 28 3.15 2.73 -3.77
N TRP A 29 4.39 3.02 -3.35
CA TRP A 29 4.63 3.82 -2.15
C TRP A 29 4.16 5.27 -2.32
N ALA A 30 4.21 5.86 -3.52
CA ALA A 30 3.83 7.24 -3.75
C ALA A 30 2.31 7.45 -3.55
N VAL A 31 1.51 6.54 -4.13
CA VAL A 31 0.06 6.49 -3.94
C VAL A 31 -0.28 6.35 -2.45
N LEU A 32 0.34 5.39 -1.76
CA LEU A 32 0.11 5.18 -0.33
C LEU A 32 0.56 6.36 0.53
N SER A 33 1.62 7.07 0.14
CA SER A 33 2.10 8.26 0.85
C SER A 33 1.10 9.42 0.77
N MET A 34 0.51 9.68 -0.40
CA MET A 34 -0.52 10.73 -0.52
C MET A 34 -1.78 10.39 0.29
N LEU A 35 -2.22 9.14 0.23
CA LEU A 35 -3.35 8.67 1.04
C LEU A 35 -3.07 8.78 2.55
N ALA A 36 -1.86 8.42 2.98
CA ALA A 36 -1.44 8.56 4.38
C ALA A 36 -1.32 10.03 4.82
N ALA A 37 -1.06 10.95 3.89
CA ALA A 37 -1.08 12.40 4.13
C ALA A 37 -2.51 12.97 4.22
N GLY A 38 -3.56 12.15 4.02
CA GLY A 38 -4.95 12.56 4.09
C GLY A 38 -5.50 13.13 2.79
N VAL A 39 -4.79 12.96 1.67
CA VAL A 39 -5.29 13.36 0.35
C VAL A 39 -6.48 12.47 -0.04
N PRO A 40 -7.61 13.04 -0.51
CA PRO A 40 -8.76 12.25 -0.95
C PRO A 40 -8.41 11.26 -2.05
N ILE A 41 -9.03 10.09 -2.02
CA ILE A 41 -8.78 9.01 -3.00
C ILE A 41 -8.98 9.51 -4.43
N GLU A 42 -10.01 10.33 -4.65
CA GLU A 42 -10.39 10.77 -6.00
C GLU A 42 -9.32 11.66 -6.61
N GLN A 43 -8.72 12.52 -5.79
CA GLN A 43 -7.60 13.36 -6.21
C GLN A 43 -6.35 12.52 -6.47
N VAL A 44 -6.07 11.50 -5.67
CA VAL A 44 -4.94 10.58 -5.89
C VAL A 44 -5.13 9.77 -7.18
N LYS A 45 -6.35 9.34 -7.46
CA LYS A 45 -6.71 8.63 -8.70
C LYS A 45 -6.53 9.50 -9.93
N GLU A 46 -6.93 10.78 -9.85
CA GLU A 46 -6.74 11.75 -10.93
C GLU A 46 -5.25 12.04 -11.16
N GLU A 47 -4.50 12.36 -10.11
CA GLU A 47 -3.07 12.70 -10.16
C GLU A 47 -2.22 11.58 -10.77
N TYR A 48 -2.46 10.34 -10.35
CA TYR A 48 -1.68 9.18 -10.79
C TYR A 48 -2.34 8.34 -11.88
N GLN A 49 -3.49 8.79 -12.39
CA GLN A 49 -4.31 8.07 -13.38
C GLN A 49 -4.60 6.62 -12.96
N VAL A 50 -4.90 6.42 -11.68
CA VAL A 50 -5.14 5.11 -11.07
C VAL A 50 -6.63 4.79 -11.08
N ASN A 51 -7.00 3.61 -11.55
CA ASN A 51 -8.39 3.14 -11.50
C ASN A 51 -8.70 2.40 -10.19
N ASP A 52 -9.99 2.11 -9.96
CA ASP A 52 -10.44 1.44 -8.73
C ASP A 52 -9.82 0.05 -8.53
N ASP A 53 -9.68 -0.73 -9.59
CA ASP A 53 -9.10 -2.08 -9.49
C ASP A 53 -7.61 -2.04 -9.11
N GLU A 54 -6.87 -1.08 -9.65
CA GLU A 54 -5.46 -0.84 -9.32
C GLU A 54 -5.29 -0.34 -7.89
N LEU A 55 -6.17 0.55 -7.44
CA LEU A 55 -6.18 1.04 -6.08
C LEU A 55 -6.46 -0.10 -5.08
N LEU A 56 -7.46 -0.95 -5.38
CA LEU A 56 -7.73 -2.16 -4.60
C LEU A 56 -6.54 -3.12 -4.60
N ALA A 57 -5.82 -3.25 -5.73
CA ALA A 57 -4.60 -4.04 -5.80
C ALA A 57 -3.47 -3.49 -4.93
N ILE A 58 -3.31 -2.16 -4.89
CA ILE A 58 -2.36 -1.46 -4.00
C ILE A 58 -2.65 -1.79 -2.54
N PHE A 59 -3.92 -1.67 -2.12
CA PHE A 59 -4.30 -2.00 -0.75
C PHE A 59 -4.13 -3.49 -0.43
N ALA A 60 -4.49 -4.38 -1.36
CA ALA A 60 -4.29 -5.81 -1.19
C ALA A 60 -2.80 -6.18 -1.04
N TRP A 61 -1.92 -5.53 -1.80
CA TRP A 61 -0.47 -5.70 -1.67
C TRP A 61 0.06 -5.17 -0.34
N ALA A 62 -0.39 -3.99 0.10
CA ALA A 62 0.00 -3.41 1.39
C ALA A 62 -0.43 -4.31 2.56
N ALA A 63 -1.68 -4.81 2.54
CA ALA A 63 -2.19 -5.74 3.54
C ALA A 63 -1.41 -7.07 3.54
N HIS A 64 -1.03 -7.56 2.37
CA HIS A 64 -0.21 -8.76 2.23
C HIS A 64 1.16 -8.62 2.92
N LEU A 65 1.83 -7.48 2.76
CA LEU A 65 3.10 -7.21 3.44
C LEU A 65 2.93 -7.00 4.94
N ALA A 66 1.94 -6.22 5.35
CA ALA A 66 1.65 -5.96 6.77
C ALA A 66 1.39 -7.25 7.55
N ARG A 67 0.70 -8.22 6.93
CA ARG A 67 0.45 -9.54 7.55
C ARG A 67 1.73 -10.34 7.83
N ARG A 68 2.75 -10.23 6.98
CA ARG A 68 3.99 -11.02 7.11
C ARG A 68 4.94 -10.43 8.16
N LYS A 69 4.98 -9.10 8.26
CA LYS A 69 5.94 -8.41 9.14
C LYS A 69 5.34 -8.22 10.53
N ARG A 70 5.83 -8.98 11.51
CA ARG A 70 5.50 -8.75 12.93
C ARG A 70 6.39 -7.65 13.50
N VAL A 71 5.80 -6.66 14.15
CA VAL A 71 6.56 -5.66 14.92
C VAL A 71 6.82 -6.25 16.30
N SER A 72 8.07 -6.60 16.59
CA SER A 72 8.49 -6.99 17.93
C SER A 72 8.59 -5.74 18.80
N LEU A 73 7.59 -5.52 19.65
CA LEU A 73 7.63 -4.44 20.63
C LEU A 73 8.61 -4.83 21.75
N LYS A 74 9.73 -4.11 21.90
CA LYS A 74 10.78 -4.40 22.91
C LYS A 74 10.35 -4.15 24.36
N THR A 75 9.10 -3.79 24.65
CA THR A 75 8.69 -3.40 26.00
C THR A 75 7.30 -3.95 26.33
N ARG A 76 7.19 -4.73 27.41
CA ARG A 76 5.93 -5.03 28.11
C ARG A 76 5.37 -3.78 28.81
N ARG A 77 5.24 -2.65 28.14
CA ARG A 77 4.27 -1.65 28.59
C ARG A 77 2.97 -2.15 28.03
N ARG A 78 2.11 -2.71 28.90
CA ARG A 78 0.72 -3.07 28.56
C ARG A 78 0.22 -1.98 27.60
N LEU A 79 -0.08 -2.35 26.35
CA LEU A 79 -0.94 -1.55 25.51
C LEU A 79 -2.23 -1.44 26.32
N LYS A 80 -2.37 -0.37 27.11
CA LYS A 80 -3.64 -0.02 27.74
C LYS A 80 -4.57 0.19 26.56
N SER A 81 -5.40 -0.82 26.30
CA SER A 81 -6.58 -0.81 25.45
C SER A 81 -6.55 0.29 24.38
N LEU A 82 -5.96 -0.01 23.22
CA LEU A 82 -6.36 0.73 22.03
C LEU A 82 -7.88 0.49 21.87
N PRO A 83 -8.72 1.53 21.76
CA PRO A 83 -10.11 1.33 21.41
C PRO A 83 -10.10 0.65 20.05
N VAL A 84 -10.47 -0.63 20.04
CA VAL A 84 -10.81 -1.31 18.81
C VAL A 84 -12.04 -0.56 18.30
N ALA A 85 -11.91 0.13 17.17
CA ALA A 85 -13.04 0.77 16.52
C ALA A 85 -14.14 -0.29 16.31
N PRO A 86 -15.42 0.07 16.51
CA PRO A 86 -16.54 -0.87 16.49
C PRO A 86 -16.66 -1.62 15.15
#